data_AF-A0A0K1PJW5-F1
#
_entry.id   AF-A0A0K1PJW5-F1
#
_cell.length_a   1.000
_cell.length_b   1.000
_cell.length_c   1.000
_cell.angle_alpha   90.00
_cell.angle_beta   90.00
_cell.angle_gamma   90.00
#
_symmetry.space_group_name_H-M   'P 1'
#
loop_
_entity.id
_entity.type
_entity.pdbx_description
1 polymer ?
#
loop_
_entity_poly.entity_id
_entity_poly.type
_entity_poly.pdbx_seq_one_letter_code
_entity_poly.pdbx_strand_id
1 'polypeptide(L)'
;MNTAIKLGLIVSIATAAVACNKADATSSEGSKPGKAAFVQKGIKPGKVAVGYLQDEKDPLQCGVVTDAPEGKDKFTKNGPELAKMMKAKLVTACPTDSVVGTCDVGMGLLVNYSGPTWTTQSAKTDCTSKPRQTWIE
;
A
#
# COMPACT_ATOMS: atom_id res chain seq x y z
N MET A 1 45.26 -55.70 -24.87
CA MET A 1 44.18 -56.00 -25.84
C MET A 1 42.91 -55.33 -25.34
N ASN A 2 42.22 -54.65 -26.26
CA ASN A 2 40.87 -54.05 -26.19
C ASN A 2 39.93 -54.79 -25.22
N THR A 3 38.94 -54.17 -24.56
CA THR A 3 37.74 -53.64 -25.24
C THR A 3 36.85 -52.81 -24.30
N ALA A 4 36.30 -51.76 -24.91
CA ALA A 4 35.18 -50.86 -24.62
C ALA A 4 34.22 -51.08 -23.41
N ILE A 5 34.20 -50.02 -22.59
CA ILE A 5 33.07 -49.15 -22.20
C ILE A 5 31.69 -49.48 -22.82
N LYS A 6 30.67 -49.66 -21.96
CA LYS A 6 29.26 -49.46 -22.33
C LYS A 6 28.47 -48.80 -21.20
N LEU A 7 28.02 -47.58 -21.52
CA LEU A 7 26.96 -46.71 -21.02
C LEU A 7 26.25 -47.04 -19.69
N GLY A 8 26.09 -45.99 -18.88
CA GLY A 8 25.10 -45.92 -17.80
C GLY A 8 25.09 -44.57 -17.10
N LEU A 9 24.75 -43.51 -17.84
CA LEU A 9 24.50 -42.17 -17.33
C LEU A 9 23.25 -42.16 -16.42
N ILE A 10 23.40 -41.95 -15.12
CA ILE A 10 22.53 -41.09 -14.29
C ILE A 10 23.40 -40.57 -13.13
N VAL A 11 23.81 -39.31 -13.21
CA VAL A 11 24.43 -38.58 -12.10
C VAL A 11 23.30 -37.96 -11.27
N SER A 12 22.93 -38.63 -10.18
CA SER A 12 22.20 -38.02 -9.08
C SER A 12 23.19 -37.82 -7.94
N ILE A 13 23.76 -36.62 -7.83
CA ILE A 13 24.59 -36.26 -6.67
C ILE A 13 23.68 -35.60 -5.64
N ALA A 14 23.46 -36.35 -4.58
CA ALA A 14 22.89 -35.86 -3.35
C ALA A 14 23.99 -35.12 -2.54
N THR A 15 23.57 -33.99 -1.98
CA THR A 15 23.94 -33.46 -0.66
C THR A 15 25.38 -32.99 -0.42
N ALA A 16 25.53 -31.67 -0.35
CA ALA A 16 26.45 -31.02 0.60
C ALA A 16 25.67 -29.94 1.36
N ALA A 17 25.77 -30.02 2.69
CA ALA A 17 25.04 -29.22 3.66
C ALA A 17 25.42 -27.73 3.62
N VAL A 18 24.41 -26.86 3.71
CA VAL A 18 24.56 -25.51 4.25
C VAL A 18 23.52 -25.34 5.34
N ALA A 19 23.99 -25.30 6.58
CA ALA A 19 23.22 -24.82 7.70
C ALA A 19 23.20 -23.28 7.66
N CYS A 20 22.01 -22.71 7.55
CA CYS A 20 21.71 -21.41 8.17
C CYS A 20 20.20 -21.34 8.44
N ASN A 21 19.83 -21.42 9.71
CA ASN A 21 18.47 -21.30 10.20
C ASN A 21 17.86 -19.96 9.78
N LYS A 22 16.75 -19.99 9.03
CA LYS A 22 15.69 -18.97 9.10
C LYS A 22 14.38 -19.53 8.59
N ALA A 23 13.35 -19.34 9.41
CA ALA A 23 11.96 -19.80 9.30
C ALA A 23 11.39 -19.90 7.87
N ASP A 24 10.97 -21.11 7.50
CA ASP A 24 9.97 -21.37 6.46
C ASP A 24 8.62 -21.53 7.21
N ALA A 25 7.71 -20.56 7.18
CA ALA A 25 6.83 -20.29 6.06
C ALA A 25 6.05 -21.55 5.62
N THR A 26 4.91 -21.79 6.27
CA THR A 26 3.81 -22.51 5.62
C THR A 26 2.55 -21.69 5.83
N SER A 27 2.35 -20.72 4.94
CA SER A 27 1.03 -20.30 4.50
C SER A 27 0.90 -20.73 3.06
N SER A 28 0.24 -21.85 2.83
CA SER A 28 -0.38 -22.15 1.54
C SER A 28 -1.88 -22.06 1.74
N GLU A 29 -2.44 -20.89 1.45
CA GLU A 29 -3.85 -20.76 1.09
C GLU A 29 -3.95 -19.74 -0.05
N GLY A 30 -4.23 -20.27 -1.25
CA GLY A 30 -4.83 -19.60 -2.39
C GLY A 30 -4.34 -18.20 -2.73
N SER A 31 -3.27 -18.11 -3.53
CA SER A 31 -2.99 -16.90 -4.32
C SER A 31 -4.15 -16.66 -5.29
N LYS A 32 -5.15 -15.88 -4.86
CA LYS A 32 -5.95 -15.07 -5.78
C LYS A 32 -4.99 -14.21 -6.60
N PRO A 33 -5.29 -13.93 -7.88
CA PRO A 33 -4.48 -13.03 -8.70
C PRO A 33 -4.23 -11.76 -7.89
N GLY A 34 -2.95 -11.46 -7.62
CA GLY A 34 -2.58 -10.29 -6.84
C GLY A 34 -3.24 -9.07 -7.47
N LYS A 35 -4.15 -8.41 -6.73
CA LYS A 35 -4.70 -7.13 -7.16
C LYS A 35 -3.52 -6.25 -7.56
N ALA A 36 -3.58 -5.65 -8.75
CA ALA A 36 -2.62 -4.65 -9.14
C ALA A 36 -2.50 -3.62 -8.00
N ALA A 37 -1.27 -3.24 -7.63
CA ALA A 37 -1.03 -2.26 -6.59
C ALA A 37 -1.83 -0.99 -6.89
N PHE A 38 -2.58 -0.49 -5.90
CA PHE A 38 -3.36 0.72 -6.06
C PHE A 38 -2.44 1.89 -6.46
N VAL A 39 -2.76 2.56 -7.56
CA VAL A 39 -2.04 3.75 -8.01
C VAL A 39 -2.70 4.97 -7.38
N GLN A 40 -1.97 5.69 -6.53
CA GLN A 40 -2.46 6.93 -5.93
C GLN A 40 -2.70 7.99 -7.02
N LYS A 41 -3.96 8.22 -7.35
CA LYS A 41 -4.40 9.30 -8.25
C LYS A 41 -4.70 10.58 -7.45
N GLY A 42 -4.81 11.71 -8.14
CA GLY A 42 -5.19 12.99 -7.55
C GLY A 42 -4.03 13.82 -6.97
N ILE A 43 -2.79 13.29 -6.93
CA ILE A 43 -1.62 14.10 -6.60
C ILE A 43 -1.41 15.11 -7.74
N LYS A 44 -1.47 16.39 -7.42
CA LYS A 44 -1.31 17.47 -8.41
C LYS A 44 0.13 17.49 -8.98
N PRO A 45 0.33 17.94 -10.23
CA PRO A 45 1.67 18.08 -10.79
C PRO A 45 2.59 18.90 -9.89
N GLY A 46 3.83 18.44 -9.72
CA GLY A 46 4.82 19.08 -8.83
C GLY A 46 4.63 18.82 -7.34
N LYS A 47 3.64 17.99 -6.95
CA LYS A 47 3.42 17.53 -5.57
C LYS A 47 3.79 16.06 -5.42
N VAL A 48 4.09 15.64 -4.21
CA VAL A 48 4.40 14.26 -3.80
C VAL A 48 3.69 13.94 -2.50
N ALA A 49 3.51 12.66 -2.18
CA ALA A 49 3.12 12.26 -0.83
C ALA A 49 4.24 12.62 0.16
N VAL A 50 3.91 13.42 1.16
CA VAL A 50 4.81 13.85 2.23
C VAL A 50 4.50 13.20 3.58
N GLY A 51 3.34 12.54 3.69
CA GLY A 51 2.91 11.89 4.91
C GLY A 51 1.58 11.16 4.78
N TYR A 52 1.25 10.37 5.80
CA TYR A 52 0.03 9.56 5.84
C TYR A 52 -0.65 9.65 7.21
N LEU A 53 -1.98 9.68 7.18
CA LEU A 53 -2.85 9.82 8.33
C LEU A 53 -3.98 8.80 8.22
N GLN A 54 -4.14 7.90 9.19
CA GLN A 54 -5.29 6.98 9.22
C GLN A 54 -6.34 7.52 10.17
N ASP A 55 -7.59 7.62 9.73
CA ASP A 55 -8.68 8.07 10.60
C ASP A 55 -8.85 7.11 11.79
N GLU A 56 -9.03 7.65 13.00
CA GLU A 56 -9.14 6.83 14.21
C GLU A 56 -10.52 6.17 14.37
N LYS A 57 -11.56 6.76 13.79
CA LYS A 57 -12.93 6.25 13.84
C LYS A 57 -13.20 5.25 12.72
N ASP A 58 -12.62 5.49 11.54
CA ASP A 58 -12.72 4.61 10.40
C ASP A 58 -11.32 4.30 9.84
N PRO A 59 -10.67 3.22 10.31
CA PRO A 59 -9.34 2.84 9.82
C PRO A 59 -9.34 2.45 8.33
N LEU A 60 -10.50 2.32 7.68
CA LEU A 60 -10.59 2.09 6.24
C LEU A 60 -10.49 3.38 5.42
N GLN A 61 -10.54 4.54 6.07
CA GLN A 61 -10.21 5.83 5.48
C GLN A 61 -8.77 6.21 5.82
N CYS A 62 -7.93 6.39 4.81
CA CYS A 62 -6.55 6.80 4.98
C CYS A 62 -6.22 8.04 4.15
N GLY A 63 -5.84 9.09 4.85
CA GLY A 63 -5.35 10.36 4.31
C GLY A 63 -3.91 10.28 3.82
N VAL A 64 -3.68 10.66 2.56
CA VAL A 64 -2.39 10.94 1.96
C VAL A 64 -2.20 12.45 1.92
N VAL A 65 -1.23 12.94 2.70
CA VAL A 65 -0.85 14.35 2.68
C VAL A 65 0.14 14.56 1.53
N THR A 66 -0.17 15.52 0.68
CA THR A 66 0.56 15.87 -0.52
C THR A 66 1.05 17.30 -0.43
N ASP A 67 2.33 17.51 -0.69
CA ASP A 67 2.92 18.84 -0.78
C ASP A 67 4.08 18.82 -1.79
N ALA A 68 4.78 19.94 -1.96
CA ALA A 68 6.03 19.97 -2.71
C ALA A 68 7.06 19.02 -2.05
N PRO A 69 8.08 18.53 -2.78
CA PRO A 69 9.07 17.60 -2.24
C PRO A 69 9.72 18.03 -0.91
N GLU A 70 9.99 19.33 -0.76
CA GLU A 70 10.52 19.98 0.45
C GLU A 70 9.53 19.99 1.63
N GLY A 71 8.25 19.70 1.40
CA GLY A 71 7.21 19.67 2.44
C GLY A 71 7.33 18.50 3.42
N LYS A 72 8.18 17.51 3.14
CA LYS A 72 8.41 16.35 4.02
C LYS A 72 8.93 16.75 5.41
N ASP A 73 9.86 17.71 5.47
CA ASP A 73 10.41 18.19 6.73
C ASP A 73 9.35 18.93 7.55
N LYS A 74 8.49 19.70 6.88
CA LYS A 74 7.37 20.40 7.50
C LYS A 74 6.33 19.41 8.05
N PHE A 75 5.99 18.39 7.28
CA PHE A 75 5.07 17.34 7.74
C PHE A 75 5.68 16.55 8.91
N THR A 76 6.98 16.27 8.92
CA THR A 76 7.62 15.56 10.03
C THR A 76 7.48 16.34 11.36
N LYS A 77 7.57 17.68 11.31
CA LYS A 77 7.42 18.55 12.48
C LYS A 77 5.95 18.75 12.89
N ASN A 78 5.07 18.99 11.92
CA ASN A 78 3.69 19.43 12.18
C ASN A 78 2.64 18.30 12.03
N GLY A 79 3.05 17.14 11.51
CA GLY A 79 2.22 15.97 11.29
C GLY A 79 1.51 15.47 12.55
N PRO A 80 2.17 15.41 13.72
CA PRO A 80 1.49 15.01 14.97
C PRO A 80 0.34 15.95 15.36
N GLU A 81 0.52 17.26 15.16
CA GLU A 81 -0.52 18.25 15.41
C GLU A 81 -1.67 18.12 14.41
N LEU A 82 -1.34 17.94 13.13
CA LEU A 82 -2.32 17.69 12.08
C LEU A 82 -3.14 16.42 12.35
N ALA A 83 -2.47 15.33 12.73
CA ALA A 83 -3.10 14.07 13.10
C ALA A 83 -4.11 14.28 14.25
N LYS A 84 -3.72 14.99 15.30
CA LYS A 84 -4.60 15.34 16.42
C LYS A 84 -5.81 16.19 15.99
N MET A 85 -5.59 17.21 15.15
CA MET A 85 -6.68 18.04 14.63
C MET A 85 -7.67 17.24 13.79
N MET A 86 -7.17 16.29 13.01
CA MET A 86 -7.97 15.43 12.15
C MET A 86 -8.58 14.22 12.87
N LYS A 87 -8.26 13.99 14.16
CA LYS A 87 -8.61 12.75 14.88
C LYS A 87 -8.15 11.51 14.10
N ALA A 88 -6.92 11.61 13.62
CA ALA A 88 -6.23 10.60 12.87
C ALA A 88 -4.94 10.23 13.60
N LYS A 89 -4.39 9.07 13.26
CA LYS A 89 -3.05 8.64 13.68
C LYS A 89 -2.07 8.75 12.54
N LEU A 90 -0.83 9.12 12.84
CA LEU A 90 0.27 9.04 11.88
C LEU A 90 0.55 7.58 11.54
N VAL A 91 0.68 7.28 10.26
CA VAL A 91 1.07 5.97 9.76
C VAL A 91 2.22 6.10 8.76
N THR A 92 2.97 5.03 8.58
CA THR A 92 4.12 5.00 7.65
C THR A 92 3.68 4.88 6.19
N ALA A 93 2.51 4.29 5.95
CA ALA A 93 1.87 4.16 4.65
C ALA A 93 0.36 3.94 4.81
N CYS A 94 -0.41 4.33 3.80
CA CYS A 94 -1.82 3.95 3.70
C CYS A 94 -1.96 2.53 3.13
N PRO A 95 -2.89 1.71 3.66
CA PRO A 95 -3.29 0.49 3.00
C PRO A 95 -3.73 0.78 1.56
N THR A 96 -3.24 -0.02 0.63
CA THR A 96 -3.57 0.06 -0.80
C THR A 96 -4.46 -1.10 -1.24
N ASP A 97 -4.51 -2.15 -0.42
CA ASP A 97 -5.33 -3.33 -0.64
C ASP A 97 -6.81 -2.97 -0.55
N SER A 98 -7.54 -3.23 -1.63
CA SER A 98 -8.99 -3.01 -1.69
C SER A 98 -9.43 -1.57 -1.50
N VAL A 99 -8.60 -0.62 -1.91
CA VAL A 99 -9.05 0.75 -2.15
C VAL A 99 -10.11 0.75 -3.26
N VAL A 100 -11.26 1.37 -2.99
CA VAL A 100 -12.38 1.50 -3.94
C VAL A 100 -12.44 2.87 -4.63
N GLY A 101 -11.59 3.80 -4.17
CA GLY A 101 -11.29 5.07 -4.80
C GLY A 101 -10.76 6.11 -3.82
N THR A 102 -10.57 7.33 -4.32
CA THR A 102 -9.93 8.42 -3.58
C THR A 102 -10.77 9.68 -3.64
N CYS A 103 -10.83 10.40 -2.53
CA CYS A 103 -11.38 11.74 -2.46
C CYS A 103 -10.27 12.79 -2.36
N ASP A 104 -10.22 13.77 -3.26
CA ASP A 104 -9.44 14.99 -3.05
C ASP A 104 -10.24 15.93 -2.16
N VAL A 105 -9.81 16.07 -0.90
CA VAL A 105 -10.48 16.95 0.06
C VAL A 105 -9.96 18.39 0.01
N GLY A 106 -9.06 18.67 -0.94
CA GLY A 106 -8.41 19.96 -1.13
C GLY A 106 -7.22 20.16 -0.19
N MET A 107 -6.54 21.29 -0.38
CA MET A 107 -5.38 21.72 0.44
C MET A 107 -4.25 20.67 0.55
N GLY A 108 -4.13 19.83 -0.48
CA GLY A 108 -3.09 18.81 -0.53
C GLY A 108 -3.43 17.56 0.29
N LEU A 109 -4.68 17.30 0.65
CA LEU A 109 -5.07 16.06 1.33
C LEU A 109 -5.95 15.21 0.41
N LEU A 110 -5.57 13.94 0.27
CA LEU A 110 -6.34 12.92 -0.46
C LEU A 110 -6.77 11.85 0.54
N VAL A 111 -7.98 11.31 0.46
CA VAL A 111 -8.47 10.25 1.35
C VAL A 111 -8.80 9.01 0.52
N ASN A 112 -8.10 7.91 0.80
CA ASN A 112 -8.38 6.61 0.20
C ASN A 112 -9.43 5.88 1.02
N TYR A 113 -10.47 5.38 0.36
CA TYR A 113 -11.54 4.58 0.96
C TYR A 113 -11.28 3.11 0.65
N SER A 114 -11.26 2.25 1.68
CA SER A 114 -10.82 0.86 1.56
C SER A 114 -11.80 -0.15 2.15
N GLY A 115 -11.60 -1.43 1.85
CA GLY A 115 -12.23 -2.54 2.59
C GLY A 115 -13.69 -2.82 2.24
N PRO A 116 -14.32 -3.80 2.92
CA PRO A 116 -15.64 -4.30 2.55
C PRO A 116 -16.79 -3.36 2.91
N THR A 117 -16.56 -2.40 3.82
CA THR A 117 -17.57 -1.43 4.26
C THR A 117 -17.82 -0.35 3.21
N TRP A 118 -16.78 0.03 2.47
CA TRP A 118 -16.86 1.06 1.45
C TRP A 118 -17.07 0.43 0.07
N THR A 119 -18.11 0.91 -0.62
CA THR A 119 -18.29 0.69 -2.05
C THR A 119 -17.89 1.96 -2.78
N THR A 120 -17.54 1.89 -4.06
CA THR A 120 -17.28 3.08 -4.86
C THR A 120 -18.44 4.07 -4.79
N GLN A 121 -19.69 3.58 -4.77
CA GLN A 121 -20.88 4.43 -4.65
C GLN A 121 -20.96 5.11 -3.28
N SER A 122 -20.87 4.37 -2.16
CA SER A 122 -20.96 4.96 -0.81
C SER A 122 -19.77 5.88 -0.51
N ALA A 123 -18.56 5.54 -0.97
CA ALA A 123 -17.38 6.37 -0.84
C ALA A 123 -17.49 7.67 -1.67
N LYS A 124 -18.00 7.59 -2.91
CA LYS A 124 -18.25 8.78 -3.74
C LYS A 124 -19.31 9.69 -3.12
N THR A 125 -20.38 9.12 -2.57
CA THR A 125 -21.40 9.89 -1.85
C THR A 125 -20.81 10.56 -0.60
N ASP A 126 -20.02 9.85 0.21
CA ASP A 126 -19.37 10.42 1.38
C ASP A 126 -18.44 11.57 1.00
N CYS A 127 -17.54 11.35 0.03
CA CYS A 127 -16.63 12.36 -0.50
C CYS A 127 -17.39 13.61 -0.99
N THR A 128 -18.41 13.44 -1.82
CA THR A 128 -19.14 14.56 -2.42
C THR A 128 -20.21 15.17 -1.49
N SER A 129 -20.39 14.63 -0.29
CA SER A 129 -21.29 15.20 0.73
C SER A 129 -20.79 16.54 1.28
N LYS A 130 -19.50 16.83 1.13
CA LYS A 130 -18.86 18.07 1.57
C LYS A 130 -18.59 18.99 0.37
N PRO A 131 -18.83 20.30 0.51
CA PRO A 131 -18.52 21.24 -0.55
C PRO A 131 -17.01 21.24 -0.84
N ARG A 132 -16.64 21.33 -2.13
CA ARG A 132 -15.26 21.43 -2.65
C ARG A 132 -14.42 20.15 -2.58
N GLN A 133 -14.98 19.04 -2.10
CA GLN A 133 -14.34 17.74 -2.21
C GLN A 133 -14.63 17.12 -3.57
N THR A 134 -13.63 16.49 -4.18
CA THR A 134 -13.72 15.93 -5.53
C THR A 134 -13.40 14.45 -5.50
N TRP A 135 -14.30 13.64 -6.05
CA TRP A 135 -14.03 12.22 -6.25
C TRP A 135 -13.03 12.02 -7.40
N ILE A 136 -12.01 11.19 -7.17
CA ILE A 136 -10.98 10.86 -8.16
C ILE A 136 -11.17 9.41 -8.61
N GLU A 137 -11.41 9.24 -9.92
CA GLU A 137 -11.62 7.94 -10.59
C GLU A 137 -10.33 7.27 -11.04
#